data_AF-N6TVY1-F1
#
_entry.id   AF-N6TVY1-F1
#
_cell.length_a   1.000
_cell.length_b   1.000
_cell.length_c   1.000
_cell.angle_alpha   90.00
_cell.angle_beta   90.00
_cell.angle_gamma   90.00
#
_symmetry.space_group_name_H-M   'P 1'
#
loop_
_entity.id
_entity.type
_entity.pdbx_description
1 polymer ?
#
loop_
_entity_poly.entity_id
_entity_poly.type
_entity_poly.pdbx_seq_one_letter_code
_entity_poly.pdbx_strand_id
1 'polypeptide(L)'
;MDLRKQCQQFAVDLLQQSRSSSELAIILNHDPDNPPYQEGEHMKLARLELAILYKQKKSMKSSVLEQYQKQRGNPPSILEYAVLIYVLGYIFEETHEIFTEGIQSYLRNLWNFIDFTRNLFYALTFVLRAVAYLQQINEIQKDPTTAFLRREQWHSFDPQLIAEGLFAAANIFR
;
A
#
# COMPACT_ATOMS: atom_id res chain seq x y z
N MET A 1 8.71 15.41 17.89
CA MET A 1 9.60 15.30 16.71
C MET A 1 10.86 16.17 16.85
N ASP A 2 10.91 17.00 17.89
CA ASP A 2 11.83 18.15 18.00
C ASP A 2 13.22 17.78 18.51
N LEU A 3 13.33 16.84 19.46
CA LEU A 3 14.62 16.44 20.04
C LEU A 3 15.58 15.82 19.01
N ARG A 4 15.07 15.02 18.07
CA ARG A 4 15.88 14.44 17.00
C ARG A 4 16.38 15.50 16.02
N LYS A 5 15.52 16.46 15.66
CA LYS A 5 15.92 17.58 14.79
C LYS A 5 16.97 18.44 15.49
N GLN A 6 16.80 18.68 16.79
CA GLN A 6 17.79 19.37 17.63
C GLN A 6 19.13 18.61 17.68
N CYS A 7 19.14 17.30 17.90
CA CYS A 7 20.40 16.52 17.86
C CYS A 7 21.04 16.51 16.46
N GLN A 8 20.23 16.47 15.39
CA GLN A 8 20.75 16.55 14.02
C GLN A 8 21.35 17.92 13.72
N GLN A 9 20.66 18.99 14.13
CA GLN A 9 21.14 20.35 13.97
C GLN A 9 22.41 20.57 14.80
N PHE A 10 22.43 20.13 16.04
CA PHE A 10 23.61 20.17 16.90
C PHE A 10 24.80 19.41 16.29
N ALA A 11 24.58 18.22 15.71
CA ALA A 11 25.65 17.49 15.02
C ALA A 11 26.16 18.24 13.78
N VAL A 12 25.28 18.93 13.05
CA VAL A 12 25.67 19.79 11.92
C VAL A 12 26.45 21.01 12.41
N ASP A 13 25.99 21.65 13.47
CA ASP A 13 26.63 22.83 14.07
C ASP A 13 28.02 22.48 14.61
N LEU A 14 28.19 21.30 15.23
CA LEU A 14 29.50 20.78 15.66
C LEU A 14 30.44 20.52 14.49
N LEU A 15 29.94 20.00 13.37
CA LEU A 15 30.74 19.80 12.16
C LEU A 15 31.12 21.14 11.52
N GLN A 16 30.24 22.14 11.56
CA GLN A 16 30.52 23.51 11.12
C GLN A 16 31.54 24.23 12.00
N GLN A 17 31.70 23.80 13.26
CA GLN A 17 32.71 24.35 14.16
C GLN A 17 34.12 23.81 13.91
N SER A 18 34.28 22.77 13.07
CA SER A 18 35.59 22.32 12.60
C SER A 18 36.27 23.43 11.78
N ARG A 19 37.52 23.77 12.12
CA ARG A 19 38.20 24.96 11.56
C ARG A 19 39.05 24.62 10.34
N SER A 20 39.24 23.34 10.05
CA SER A 20 40.08 22.83 8.96
C SER A 20 39.41 21.67 8.22
N SER A 21 39.63 21.59 6.91
CA SER A 21 39.21 20.46 6.07
C SER A 21 39.83 19.13 6.51
N SER A 22 41.01 19.17 7.13
CA SER A 22 41.72 17.98 7.65
C SER A 22 41.01 17.39 8.87
N GLU A 23 40.50 18.23 9.78
CA GLU A 23 39.71 17.78 10.95
C GLU A 23 38.39 17.13 10.50
N LEU A 24 37.73 17.76 9.53
CA LEU A 24 36.49 17.26 8.95
C LEU A 24 36.70 15.90 8.26
N ALA A 25 37.81 15.75 7.52
CA ALA A 25 38.19 14.48 6.92
C ALA A 25 38.44 13.39 7.96
N ILE A 26 39.15 13.69 9.05
CA ILE A 26 39.39 12.72 10.13
C ILE A 26 38.07 12.27 10.75
N ILE A 27 37.14 13.19 11.04
CA ILE A 27 35.84 12.87 11.65
C ILE A 27 34.96 12.03 10.71
N LEU A 28 34.91 12.36 9.42
CA LEU A 28 34.10 11.64 8.42
C LEU A 28 34.66 10.26 8.06
N ASN A 29 35.97 10.07 8.19
CA ASN A 29 36.66 8.80 7.93
C ASN A 29 36.88 7.96 9.19
N HIS A 30 36.46 8.43 10.37
CA HIS A 30 36.75 7.76 11.63
C HIS A 30 36.06 6.41 11.77
N ASP A 31 36.88 5.37 11.96
CA ASP A 31 36.50 3.98 12.18
C ASP A 31 37.22 3.48 13.45
N PRO A 32 36.51 2.91 14.45
CA PRO A 32 37.13 2.42 15.68
C PRO A 32 38.08 1.23 15.49
N ASP A 33 37.96 0.49 14.39
CA ASP A 33 38.70 -0.75 14.15
C ASP A 33 39.96 -0.56 13.28
N ASN A 34 40.16 0.64 12.73
CA ASN A 34 41.25 0.98 11.81
C ASN A 34 42.10 2.13 12.35
N PRO A 35 43.39 2.24 11.94
CA PRO A 35 44.24 3.37 12.34
C PRO A 35 43.65 4.71 11.88
N PRO A 36 43.91 5.81 12.63
CA PRO A 36 43.38 7.14 12.30
C PRO A 36 43.81 7.59 10.91
N TYR A 37 42.88 8.22 10.19
CA TYR A 37 43.11 8.76 8.84
C TYR A 37 44.34 9.68 8.79
N GLN A 38 45.26 9.41 7.86
CA GLN A 38 46.41 10.28 7.60
C GLN A 38 46.25 11.07 6.29
N GLU A 39 46.77 12.30 6.30
CA GLU A 39 46.68 13.23 5.18
C GLU A 39 47.49 12.69 3.99
N GLY A 40 46.80 12.25 2.93
CA GLY A 40 47.39 11.57 1.76
C GLY A 40 46.86 10.15 1.53
N GLU A 41 46.16 9.56 2.49
CA GLU A 41 45.46 8.28 2.31
C GLU A 41 44.10 8.46 1.62
N HIS A 42 43.63 7.39 0.97
CA HIS A 42 42.33 7.35 0.31
C HIS A 42 41.19 7.44 1.34
N MET A 43 40.31 8.42 1.20
CA MET A 43 39.16 8.60 2.09
C MET A 43 38.15 7.45 1.93
N LYS A 44 37.86 6.73 3.02
CA LYS A 44 36.87 5.64 3.07
C LYS A 44 35.45 6.11 3.43
N LEU A 45 35.32 7.33 3.96
CA LEU A 45 34.09 8.05 4.31
C LEU A 45 33.05 7.24 5.12
N ALA A 46 33.51 6.31 5.97
CA ALA A 46 32.64 5.36 6.68
C ALA A 46 31.51 6.03 7.49
N ARG A 47 31.80 7.14 8.19
CA ARG A 47 30.78 7.87 8.97
C ARG A 47 29.79 8.61 8.09
N LEU A 48 30.24 9.13 6.95
CA LEU A 48 29.38 9.76 5.96
C LEU A 48 28.43 8.71 5.34
N GLU A 49 28.95 7.54 4.99
CA GLU A 49 28.16 6.43 4.45
C GLU A 49 27.07 6.01 5.44
N LEU A 50 27.43 5.81 6.72
CA LEU A 50 26.47 5.51 7.78
C LEU A 50 25.40 6.60 7.94
N ALA A 51 25.79 7.89 7.86
CA ALA A 51 24.85 9.00 7.97
C ALA A 51 23.87 9.04 6.78
N ILE A 52 24.35 8.79 5.55
CA ILE A 52 23.53 8.68 4.35
C ILE A 52 22.56 7.51 4.47
N LEU A 53 23.06 6.33 4.84
CA LEU A 53 22.26 5.12 5.05
C LEU A 53 21.19 5.34 6.12
N TYR A 54 21.51 6.02 7.23
CA TYR A 54 20.55 6.32 8.28
C TYR A 54 19.44 7.28 7.81
N LYS A 55 19.79 8.33 7.05
CA LYS A 55 18.81 9.25 6.47
C LYS A 55 17.91 8.56 5.45
N GLN A 56 18.48 7.75 4.56
CA GLN A 56 17.74 6.95 3.59
C GLN A 56 16.81 5.96 4.30
N LYS A 57 17.31 5.20 5.28
CA LYS A 57 16.50 4.25 6.07
C LYS A 57 15.37 4.94 6.83
N LYS A 58 15.59 6.14 7.37
CA LYS A 58 14.53 6.95 7.98
C LYS A 58 13.47 7.33 6.95
N SER A 59 13.90 7.85 5.80
CA SER A 59 13.00 8.31 4.73
C SER A 59 12.15 7.17 4.19
N MET A 60 12.78 6.01 3.92
CA MET A 60 12.08 4.79 3.50
C MET A 60 11.09 4.34 4.56
N LYS A 61 11.48 4.32 5.84
CA LYS A 61 10.55 3.97 6.92
C LYS A 61 9.37 4.93 7.01
N SER A 62 9.56 6.24 6.84
CA SER A 62 8.45 7.19 6.87
C SER A 62 7.52 7.04 5.68
N SER A 63 8.04 6.87 4.47
CA SER A 63 7.19 6.68 3.28
C SER A 63 6.43 5.36 3.35
N VAL A 64 7.08 4.30 3.83
CA VAL A 64 6.45 3.00 4.03
C VAL A 64 5.40 3.06 5.14
N LEU A 65 5.69 3.73 6.26
CA LEU A 65 4.72 3.91 7.34
C LEU A 65 3.50 4.72 6.89
N GLU A 66 3.71 5.77 6.10
CA GLU A 66 2.64 6.57 5.51
C GLU A 66 1.78 5.74 4.55
N GLN A 67 2.38 4.86 3.76
CA GLN A 67 1.66 3.88 2.93
C GLN A 67 0.82 2.92 3.76
N TYR A 68 1.34 2.41 4.88
CA TYR A 68 0.55 1.56 5.80
C TYR A 68 -0.56 2.31 6.52
N GLN A 69 -0.39 3.60 6.77
CA GLN A 69 -1.40 4.46 7.38
C GLN A 69 -2.49 4.86 6.37
N LYS A 70 -2.14 4.98 5.08
CA LYS A 70 -3.09 5.26 4.02
C LYS A 70 -3.87 4.00 3.64
N GLN A 71 -5.02 3.82 4.29
CA GLN A 71 -5.91 2.67 4.06
C GLN A 71 -6.98 2.95 3.00
N ARG A 72 -7.21 4.22 2.65
CA ARG A 72 -8.24 4.66 1.70
C ARG A 72 -7.64 5.29 0.44
N GLY A 73 -8.26 5.03 -0.71
CA GLY A 73 -7.96 5.66 -2.01
C GLY A 73 -6.89 4.96 -2.83
N ASN A 74 -6.52 3.72 -2.45
CA ASN A 74 -5.57 2.93 -3.21
C ASN A 74 -6.29 2.29 -4.41
N PRO A 75 -5.68 2.28 -5.60
CA PRO A 75 -6.27 1.63 -6.76
C PRO A 75 -6.38 0.12 -6.52
N PRO A 76 -7.28 -0.58 -7.25
CA PRO A 76 -7.39 -2.02 -7.16
C PRO A 76 -6.05 -2.72 -7.38
N SER A 77 -5.83 -3.81 -6.65
CA SER A 77 -4.63 -4.65 -6.78
C SER A 77 -4.59 -5.35 -8.14
N ILE A 78 -3.39 -5.66 -8.63
CA ILE A 78 -3.19 -6.45 -9.85
C ILE A 78 -4.00 -7.76 -9.79
N LEU A 79 -4.06 -8.40 -8.62
CA LEU A 79 -4.85 -9.62 -8.43
C LEU A 79 -6.36 -9.37 -8.57
N GLU A 80 -6.84 -8.22 -8.14
CA GLU A 80 -8.25 -7.86 -8.25
C GLU A 80 -8.65 -7.63 -9.71
N TYR A 81 -7.76 -7.06 -10.52
CA TYR A 81 -7.95 -6.99 -11.97
C TYR A 81 -7.93 -8.36 -12.64
N ALA A 82 -7.04 -9.27 -12.21
CA ALA A 82 -7.02 -10.63 -12.73
C ALA A 82 -8.32 -11.38 -12.40
N VAL A 83 -8.82 -11.26 -11.17
CA VAL A 83 -10.12 -11.83 -10.76
C VAL A 83 -11.28 -11.19 -11.54
N LEU A 84 -11.22 -9.89 -11.81
CA LEU A 84 -12.23 -9.21 -12.62
C LEU A 84 -12.31 -9.79 -14.04
N ILE A 85 -11.16 -9.96 -14.71
CA ILE A 85 -11.10 -10.57 -16.04
C ILE A 85 -11.64 -12.01 -16.00
N TYR A 86 -11.25 -12.79 -15.00
CA TYR A 86 -11.74 -14.15 -14.80
C TYR A 86 -13.27 -14.18 -14.67
N VAL A 87 -13.84 -13.37 -13.76
CA VAL A 87 -15.29 -13.33 -13.54
C VAL A 87 -16.06 -12.86 -14.77
N LEU A 88 -15.53 -11.90 -15.54
CA LEU A 88 -16.17 -11.49 -16.81
C LEU A 88 -16.25 -12.64 -17.81
N GLY A 89 -15.22 -13.50 -17.87
CA GLY A 89 -15.24 -14.70 -18.69
C GLY A 89 -16.36 -15.66 -18.28
N TYR A 90 -16.48 -15.94 -16.98
CA TYR A 90 -17.55 -16.81 -16.46
C TYR A 90 -18.94 -16.24 -16.69
N ILE A 91 -19.13 -14.93 -16.47
CA ILE A 91 -20.43 -14.29 -16.73
C ILE A 91 -20.79 -14.39 -18.21
N PHE A 92 -19.82 -14.22 -19.10
CA PHE A 92 -20.06 -14.34 -20.54
C PHE A 92 -20.47 -15.77 -20.94
N GLU A 93 -19.76 -16.78 -20.44
CA GLU A 93 -20.07 -18.19 -20.65
C GLU A 93 -21.47 -18.55 -20.13
N GLU A 94 -21.77 -18.19 -18.89
CA GLU A 94 -23.08 -18.39 -18.26
C GLU A 94 -24.22 -17.72 -19.05
N THR A 95 -23.96 -16.49 -19.50
CA THR A 95 -24.92 -15.71 -20.28
C THR A 95 -25.21 -16.41 -21.60
N HIS A 96 -24.19 -16.94 -22.25
CA HIS A 96 -24.35 -17.71 -23.49
C HIS A 96 -25.20 -18.97 -23.25
N GLU A 97 -24.93 -19.75 -22.20
CA GLU A 97 -25.72 -20.94 -21.85
C GLU A 97 -27.19 -20.62 -21.59
N ILE A 98 -27.45 -19.55 -20.82
CA ILE A 98 -28.81 -19.07 -20.54
C ILE A 98 -29.54 -18.71 -21.84
N PHE A 99 -28.85 -18.10 -22.82
CA PHE A 99 -29.43 -17.77 -24.12
C PHE A 99 -29.72 -18.99 -24.99
N THR A 100 -28.88 -20.04 -24.91
CA THR A 100 -29.07 -21.26 -25.70
C THR A 100 -30.15 -22.19 -25.13
N GLU A 101 -30.18 -22.37 -23.81
CA GLU A 101 -31.10 -23.31 -23.14
C GLU A 101 -32.42 -22.67 -22.71
N GLY A 102 -32.41 -21.35 -22.49
CA GLY A 102 -33.53 -20.60 -21.93
C GLY A 102 -33.56 -20.60 -20.41
N ILE A 103 -33.81 -19.42 -19.83
CA ILE A 103 -33.65 -19.16 -18.39
C ILE A 103 -34.48 -20.06 -17.46
N GLN A 104 -35.65 -20.53 -17.91
CA GLN A 104 -36.50 -21.42 -17.10
C GLN A 104 -35.96 -22.86 -17.03
N SER A 105 -35.31 -23.35 -18.09
CA SER A 105 -34.66 -24.67 -18.08
C SER A 105 -33.37 -24.60 -17.28
N TYR A 106 -32.61 -23.52 -17.49
CA TYR A 106 -31.37 -23.23 -16.81
C TYR A 106 -31.50 -23.21 -15.28
N LEU A 107 -32.42 -22.41 -14.74
CA LEU A 107 -32.59 -22.26 -13.29
C LEU A 107 -33.25 -23.47 -12.60
N ARG A 108 -33.82 -24.43 -13.36
CA ARG A 108 -34.32 -25.69 -12.78
C ARG A 108 -33.18 -26.65 -12.44
N ASN A 109 -32.03 -26.52 -13.10
CA ASN A 109 -30.84 -27.26 -12.73
C ASN A 109 -30.19 -26.61 -11.51
N LEU A 110 -30.09 -27.37 -10.42
CA LEU A 110 -29.51 -26.88 -9.16
C LEU A 110 -28.04 -26.50 -9.28
N TRP A 111 -27.28 -27.14 -10.18
CA TRP A 111 -25.88 -26.81 -10.42
C TRP A 111 -25.75 -25.43 -11.08
N ASN A 112 -26.48 -25.20 -12.16
CA ASN A 112 -26.58 -23.91 -12.86
C ASN A 112 -27.10 -22.79 -11.94
N PHE A 113 -27.99 -23.11 -10.99
CA PHE A 113 -28.42 -22.15 -9.98
C PHE A 113 -27.28 -21.73 -9.03
N ILE A 114 -26.42 -22.67 -8.63
CA ILE A 114 -25.24 -22.40 -7.81
C ILE A 114 -24.26 -21.51 -8.60
N ASP A 115 -24.00 -21.85 -9.86
CA ASP A 115 -23.12 -21.07 -10.74
C ASP A 115 -23.63 -19.63 -10.96
N PHE A 116 -24.92 -19.47 -11.21
CA PHE A 116 -25.57 -18.16 -11.33
C PHE A 116 -25.44 -17.35 -10.03
N THR A 117 -25.68 -17.97 -8.88
CA THR A 117 -25.61 -17.31 -7.57
C THR A 117 -24.17 -16.88 -7.25
N ARG A 118 -23.18 -17.72 -7.57
CA ARG A 118 -21.76 -17.39 -7.44
C ARG A 118 -21.39 -16.19 -8.32
N ASN A 119 -21.77 -16.22 -9.60
CA ASN A 119 -21.50 -15.15 -10.54
C ASN A 119 -22.19 -13.83 -10.12
N LEU A 120 -23.39 -13.90 -9.54
CA LEU A 120 -24.09 -12.77 -8.95
C LEU A 120 -23.32 -12.17 -7.77
N PHE A 121 -22.81 -12.97 -6.83
CA PHE A 121 -22.02 -12.44 -5.71
C PHE A 121 -20.71 -11.79 -6.15
N TYR A 122 -20.05 -12.34 -7.17
CA TYR A 122 -18.88 -11.68 -7.76
C TYR A 122 -19.26 -10.35 -8.42
N ALA A 123 -20.33 -10.31 -9.22
CA ALA A 123 -20.79 -9.08 -9.85
C ALA A 123 -21.12 -7.99 -8.80
N LEU A 124 -21.85 -8.35 -7.73
CA LEU A 124 -22.18 -7.45 -6.63
C LEU A 124 -20.92 -6.94 -5.91
N THR A 125 -19.93 -7.79 -5.69
CA THR A 125 -18.63 -7.39 -5.10
C THR A 125 -17.96 -6.30 -5.94
N PHE A 126 -17.91 -6.45 -7.26
CA PHE A 126 -17.30 -5.46 -8.14
C PHE A 126 -18.08 -4.15 -8.17
N VAL A 127 -19.41 -4.21 -8.21
CA VAL A 127 -20.27 -3.03 -8.14
C VAL A 127 -20.04 -2.26 -6.83
N LEU A 128 -20.04 -2.96 -5.69
CA LEU A 128 -19.81 -2.32 -4.39
C LEU A 128 -18.40 -1.73 -4.28
N ARG A 129 -17.38 -2.37 -4.86
CA ARG A 129 -16.04 -1.79 -4.93
C ARG A 129 -16.00 -0.53 -5.78
N ALA A 130 -16.69 -0.51 -6.91
CA ALA A 130 -16.78 0.71 -7.73
C ALA A 130 -17.46 1.85 -6.94
N VAL A 131 -18.55 1.55 -6.23
CA VAL A 131 -19.24 2.50 -5.35
C VAL A 131 -18.31 2.98 -4.22
N ALA A 132 -17.61 2.06 -3.55
CA ALA A 132 -16.64 2.39 -2.50
C ALA A 132 -15.56 3.35 -3.02
N TYR A 133 -15.01 3.07 -4.21
CA TYR A 133 -13.98 3.89 -4.83
C TYR A 133 -14.49 5.29 -5.17
N LEU A 134 -15.67 5.40 -5.77
CA LEU A 134 -16.29 6.69 -6.09
C LEU A 134 -16.60 7.49 -4.82
N GLN A 135 -17.16 6.84 -3.80
CA GLN A 135 -17.45 7.47 -2.51
C GLN A 135 -16.16 7.98 -1.85
N GLN A 136 -15.12 7.16 -1.85
CA GLN A 136 -13.84 7.48 -1.23
C GLN A 136 -13.10 8.62 -1.95
N ILE A 137 -13.16 8.70 -3.28
CA ILE A 137 -12.63 9.87 -4.02
C ILE A 137 -13.36 11.14 -3.56
N ASN A 138 -14.68 11.10 -3.49
CA ASN A 138 -15.49 12.25 -3.08
C ASN A 138 -15.19 12.67 -1.62
N GLU A 139 -14.96 11.71 -0.72
CA GLU A 139 -14.59 11.99 0.67
C GLU A 139 -13.18 12.57 0.81
N ILE A 140 -12.19 12.02 0.09
CA ILE A 140 -10.79 12.50 0.12
C ILE A 140 -10.67 13.91 -0.49
N GLN A 141 -11.48 14.22 -1.51
CA GLN A 141 -11.53 15.57 -2.08
C GLN A 141 -12.06 16.61 -1.08
N LYS A 142 -13.00 16.22 -0.21
CA LYS A 142 -13.56 17.11 0.82
C LYS A 142 -12.64 17.23 2.03
N ASP A 143 -12.08 16.12 2.49
CA ASP A 143 -11.17 16.07 3.62
C ASP A 143 -10.02 15.07 3.34
N PRO A 144 -8.80 15.58 3.08
CA PRO A 144 -7.62 14.76 2.83
C PRO A 144 -7.24 13.85 4.01
N THR A 145 -7.69 14.14 5.24
CA THR A 145 -7.36 13.32 6.42
C THR A 145 -8.12 11.99 6.42
N THR A 146 -9.24 11.90 5.70
CA THR A 146 -10.04 10.67 5.54
C THR A 146 -9.23 9.53 4.91
N ALA A 147 -8.22 9.85 4.09
CA ALA A 147 -7.33 8.85 3.48
C ALA A 147 -6.60 7.97 4.52
N PHE A 148 -6.39 8.51 5.72
CA PHE A 148 -5.62 7.89 6.82
C PHE A 148 -6.52 7.33 7.93
N LEU A 149 -7.84 7.27 7.71
CA LEU A 149 -8.78 6.76 8.69
C LEU A 149 -8.58 5.25 8.89
N ARG A 150 -8.31 4.86 10.14
CA ARG A 150 -8.12 3.45 10.51
C ARG A 150 -9.39 2.63 10.26
N ARG A 151 -9.24 1.39 9.82
CA ARG A 151 -10.32 0.43 9.55
C ARG A 151 -11.33 0.28 10.69
N GLU A 152 -10.88 0.41 11.93
CA GLU A 152 -11.71 0.34 13.16
C GLU A 152 -12.77 1.45 13.22
N GLN A 153 -12.49 2.59 12.59
CA GLN A 153 -13.32 3.80 12.62
C GLN A 153 -14.23 3.89 11.39
N TRP A 154 -14.21 2.89 10.52
CA TRP A 154 -15.05 2.87 9.33
C TRP A 154 -16.50 2.66 9.73
N HIS A 155 -17.39 3.25 8.95
CA HIS A 155 -18.82 3.07 9.15
C HIS A 155 -19.21 1.60 8.96
N SER A 156 -20.13 1.08 9.77
CA SER A 156 -20.52 -0.33 9.72
C SER A 156 -21.10 -0.76 8.37
N PHE A 157 -21.68 0.17 7.62
CA PHE A 157 -22.24 -0.04 6.28
C PHE A 157 -21.34 0.51 5.17
N ASP A 158 -20.03 0.60 5.39
CA ASP A 158 -19.09 1.01 4.35
C ASP A 158 -19.13 0.02 3.17
N PRO A 159 -19.33 0.48 1.92
CA PRO A 159 -19.44 -0.40 0.76
C PRO A 159 -18.22 -1.31 0.56
N GLN A 160 -17.03 -0.88 0.98
CA GLN A 160 -15.82 -1.70 0.91
C GLN A 160 -15.90 -2.91 1.84
N LEU A 161 -16.41 -2.74 3.07
CA LEU A 161 -16.56 -3.85 4.03
C LEU A 161 -17.60 -4.86 3.55
N ILE A 162 -18.71 -4.38 2.99
CA ILE A 162 -19.76 -5.22 2.43
C ILE A 162 -19.22 -5.99 1.21
N ALA A 163 -18.43 -5.34 0.35
CA ALA A 163 -17.79 -5.98 -0.79
C ALA A 163 -16.83 -7.11 -0.36
N GLU A 164 -16.01 -6.89 0.67
CA GLU A 164 -15.12 -7.94 1.19
C GLU A 164 -15.90 -9.14 1.75
N GLY A 165 -17.02 -8.89 2.44
CA GLY A 165 -17.90 -9.94 2.94
C GLY A 165 -18.57 -10.75 1.81
N LEU A 166 -19.08 -10.07 0.78
CA LEU A 166 -19.66 -10.71 -0.40
C LEU A 166 -18.63 -11.51 -1.20
N PHE A 167 -17.39 -11.02 -1.30
CA PHE A 167 -16.30 -11.74 -1.94
C PHE A 167 -15.97 -13.03 -1.20
N ALA A 168 -15.90 -12.97 0.13
CA ALA A 168 -15.70 -14.16 0.96
C ALA A 168 -16.86 -15.17 0.80
N ALA A 169 -18.11 -14.68 0.77
CA ALA A 169 -19.27 -15.52 0.50
C ALA A 169 -19.20 -16.18 -0.88
N ALA A 170 -18.85 -15.44 -1.93
CA ALA A 170 -18.69 -15.98 -3.28
C ALA A 170 -17.67 -17.13 -3.35
N ASN A 171 -16.57 -17.01 -2.60
CA ASN A 171 -15.53 -18.05 -2.54
C ASN A 171 -15.98 -19.32 -1.79
N ILE A 172 -17.02 -19.25 -0.94
CA ILE A 172 -17.60 -20.43 -0.26
C ILE A 172 -18.46 -21.25 -1.22
N PHE A 173 -19.18 -20.59 -2.14
CA PHE A 173 -20.01 -21.25 -3.16
C PHE A 173 -19.19 -21.85 -4.32
N ARG A 174 -17.97 -22.33 -4.03
CA ARG A 174 -17.10 -22.98 -4.99
C ARG A 174 -17.63 -24.35 -5.40
#